data_AF-A0A847YV04-F1
#
_entry.id   AF-A0A847YV04-F1
#
_cell.length_a   1.000
_cell.length_b   1.000
_cell.length_c   1.000
_cell.angle_alpha   90.00
_cell.angle_beta   90.00
_cell.angle_gamma   90.00
#
_symmetry.space_group_name_H-M   'P 1'
#
loop_
_entity.id
_entity.type
_entity.pdbx_description
1 polymer ?
#
loop_
_entity_poly.entity_id
_entity_poly.type
_entity_poly.pdbx_seq_one_letter_code
_entity_poly.pdbx_strand_id
1 'polypeptide(L)'
;MSSRCDGGWPPFPMPQGKPATVREAWAGLDEAANDHVPKWPQPGSKLAECCRGMKPGQRANEFYGRNWGFQLSRLDWDKPAPTLSTGKGASGVVHPAEARKCTPHELKLLASFPSGFRFAGNSSDAEDRIGNTVPPKFAQAIATCIREHILGDRDFTYISLFAGCGGSSLGYKWAGGRGLAAVEFNANAAETYRLNFPETPVLERDIATVTAEELLALTGLQVGDLDILDGSPPCQGFSTAGKRQLDDPRNTLFREYVRLVEGLQPRVFVMENVSGMVKGKMRLVFKTIMETLKATGYTVRCQLLNAMYYGVPQSRERLIWIGVRPDIGPHAGFPPPEGKPKTVGEAVDGDARHETHLTGMAWLMRQRAEGRLGSAV
;
A
#
# COMPACT_ATOMS: atom_id res chain seq x y z
N MET A 1 -24.73 36.88 -5.52
CA MET A 1 -25.56 35.73 -5.98
C MET A 1 -24.71 34.48 -5.91
N SER A 2 -25.14 33.53 -5.08
CA SER A 2 -24.46 32.31 -4.70
C SER A 2 -24.20 31.36 -5.88
N SER A 3 -22.96 30.92 -6.08
CA SER A 3 -22.67 29.69 -6.80
C SER A 3 -22.57 28.55 -5.79
N ARG A 4 -23.49 27.61 -5.96
CA ARG A 4 -23.81 26.46 -5.12
C ARG A 4 -22.58 25.59 -4.81
N CYS A 5 -22.58 25.08 -3.58
CA CYS A 5 -21.92 23.90 -3.05
C CYS A 5 -21.33 22.91 -4.08
N ASP A 6 -20.01 22.80 -4.16
CA ASP A 6 -19.32 21.65 -4.77
C ASP A 6 -19.23 20.51 -3.72
N GLY A 7 -20.34 19.79 -3.54
CA GLY A 7 -20.47 18.67 -2.61
C GLY A 7 -20.01 17.34 -3.21
N GLY A 8 -19.18 16.61 -2.45
CA GLY A 8 -18.96 15.15 -2.56
C GLY A 8 -18.01 14.71 -3.67
N TRP A 9 -16.75 14.43 -3.34
CA TRP A 9 -15.78 13.76 -4.22
C TRP A 9 -15.26 12.52 -3.48
N PRO A 10 -14.96 11.38 -4.13
CA PRO A 10 -14.56 10.19 -3.37
C PRO A 10 -13.33 10.48 -2.49
N PRO A 11 -13.41 10.19 -1.18
CA PRO A 11 -12.27 10.39 -0.31
C PRO A 11 -11.16 9.40 -0.69
N PHE A 12 -9.91 9.87 -0.63
CA PHE A 12 -8.82 8.95 -0.37
C PHE A 12 -8.92 8.57 1.12
N PRO A 13 -8.50 7.34 1.51
CA PRO A 13 -8.57 6.95 2.91
C PRO A 13 -7.82 7.96 3.78
N MET A 14 -8.40 8.30 4.92
CA MET A 14 -7.73 9.16 5.91
C MET A 14 -6.63 8.36 6.64
N PRO A 15 -5.51 8.98 7.03
CA PRO A 15 -4.50 8.37 7.89
C PRO A 15 -5.12 7.73 9.15
N GLN A 16 -4.81 6.46 9.42
CA GLN A 16 -5.41 5.63 10.49
C GLN A 16 -4.60 5.60 11.79
N GLY A 17 -3.72 6.58 12.02
CA GLY A 17 -3.00 6.75 13.29
C GLY A 17 -1.48 6.61 13.20
N LYS A 18 -0.85 6.25 14.33
CA LYS A 18 0.61 6.16 14.45
C LYS A 18 1.16 5.02 13.59
N PRO A 19 2.25 5.25 12.83
CA PRO A 19 2.90 4.20 12.08
C PRO A 19 3.34 3.01 12.93
N ALA A 20 3.06 1.80 12.43
CA ALA A 20 3.52 0.56 13.05
C ALA A 20 5.04 0.41 12.92
N THR A 21 5.66 -0.12 13.98
CA THR A 21 7.10 -0.33 14.11
C THR A 21 7.53 -1.71 13.60
N VAL A 22 8.82 -1.90 13.34
CA VAL A 22 9.39 -3.22 13.02
C VAL A 22 9.11 -4.22 14.14
N ARG A 23 9.20 -3.79 15.41
CA ARG A 23 8.90 -4.64 16.58
C ARG A 23 7.46 -5.15 16.57
N GLU A 24 6.49 -4.26 16.33
CA GLU A 24 5.07 -4.65 16.25
C GLU A 24 4.79 -5.57 15.06
N ALA A 25 5.44 -5.31 13.91
CA ALA A 25 5.29 -6.15 12.72
C ALA A 25 5.75 -7.59 12.94
N TRP A 26 6.83 -7.77 13.70
CA TRP A 26 7.43 -9.09 13.95
C TRP A 26 6.99 -9.74 15.25
N ALA A 27 6.04 -9.15 15.98
CA ALA A 27 5.45 -9.79 17.16
C ALA A 27 4.76 -11.14 16.84
N GLY A 28 4.32 -11.33 15.59
CA GLY A 28 3.75 -12.58 15.08
C GLY A 28 4.68 -13.35 14.13
N LEU A 29 5.99 -13.13 14.21
CA LEU A 29 6.97 -13.84 13.38
C LEU A 29 7.01 -15.32 13.77
N ASP A 30 6.74 -16.19 12.80
CA ASP A 30 6.91 -17.64 12.95
C ASP A 30 8.34 -18.03 12.57
N GLU A 31 9.19 -18.27 13.55
CA GLU A 31 10.60 -18.65 13.34
C GLU A 31 10.75 -20.04 12.70
N ALA A 32 9.72 -20.89 12.76
CA ALA A 32 9.73 -22.22 12.13
C ALA A 32 9.29 -22.19 10.66
N ALA A 33 8.91 -21.02 10.13
CA ALA A 33 8.45 -20.91 8.75
C ALA A 33 9.58 -21.23 7.75
N ASN A 34 9.25 -21.99 6.70
CA ASN A 34 10.22 -22.42 5.68
C ASN A 34 10.88 -21.25 4.91
N ASP A 35 10.23 -20.08 4.86
CA ASP A 35 10.74 -18.85 4.27
C ASP A 35 11.50 -17.97 5.27
N HIS A 36 11.68 -18.44 6.50
CA HIS A 36 12.51 -17.85 7.55
C HIS A 36 13.87 -18.56 7.64
N VAL A 37 14.64 -18.53 6.55
CA VAL A 37 16.01 -19.10 6.51
C VAL A 37 17.04 -17.98 6.40
N PRO A 38 17.72 -17.62 7.52
CA PRO A 38 18.76 -16.60 7.53
C PRO A 38 19.90 -16.87 6.54
N LYS A 39 20.27 -15.86 5.75
CA LYS A 39 21.45 -15.89 4.89
C LYS A 39 22.47 -14.86 5.34
N TRP A 40 23.69 -15.33 5.61
CA TRP A 40 24.79 -14.49 6.06
C TRP A 40 25.61 -13.98 4.88
N PRO A 41 26.00 -12.70 4.88
CA PRO A 41 26.82 -12.15 3.80
C PRO A 41 28.21 -12.76 3.80
N GLN A 42 28.85 -12.85 2.63
CA GLN A 42 30.21 -13.38 2.50
C GLN A 42 31.18 -12.60 3.41
N PRO A 43 32.00 -13.28 4.24
CA PRO A 43 33.02 -12.64 5.05
C PRO A 43 33.93 -11.74 4.21
N GLY A 44 34.31 -10.58 4.76
CA GLY A 44 35.13 -9.58 4.03
C GLY A 44 34.40 -8.81 2.93
N SER A 45 33.14 -9.10 2.63
CA SER A 45 32.36 -8.28 1.67
C SER A 45 31.91 -6.95 2.27
N LYS A 46 31.73 -5.93 1.42
CA LYS A 46 31.13 -4.63 1.80
C LYS A 46 29.78 -4.78 2.50
N LEU A 47 28.97 -5.75 2.05
CA LEU A 47 27.70 -6.06 2.69
C LEU A 47 27.90 -6.59 4.10
N ALA A 48 28.87 -7.48 4.33
CA ALA A 48 29.17 -7.99 5.67
C ALA A 48 29.68 -6.88 6.62
N GLU A 49 30.48 -5.95 6.12
CA GLU A 49 30.91 -4.78 6.89
C GLU A 49 29.73 -3.88 7.26
N CYS A 50 28.85 -3.55 6.31
CA CYS A 50 27.65 -2.76 6.57
C CYS A 50 26.71 -3.48 7.55
N CYS A 51 26.50 -4.78 7.36
CA CYS A 51 25.69 -5.59 8.24
C CYS A 51 26.24 -5.60 9.67
N ARG A 52 27.55 -5.51 9.90
CA ARG A 52 28.13 -5.44 11.25
C ARG A 52 28.16 -4.03 11.84
N GLY A 53 28.45 -3.01 11.01
CA GLY A 53 28.82 -1.68 11.48
C GLY A 53 27.73 -0.62 11.42
N MET A 54 26.66 -0.82 10.61
CA MET A 54 25.57 0.17 10.54
C MET A 54 24.85 0.26 11.89
N LYS A 55 24.53 1.49 12.30
CA LYS A 55 23.64 1.77 13.43
C LYS A 55 22.17 1.55 13.04
N PRO A 56 21.25 1.31 13.98
CA PRO A 56 19.82 1.26 13.69
C PRO A 56 19.34 2.49 12.89
N GLY A 57 18.60 2.26 11.81
CA GLY A 57 18.10 3.30 10.90
C GLY A 57 19.12 3.90 9.93
N GLN A 58 20.41 3.55 10.05
CA GLN A 58 21.47 4.09 9.20
C GLN A 58 21.42 3.47 7.79
N ARG A 59 21.71 4.29 6.78
CA ARG A 59 21.86 3.82 5.39
C ARG A 59 23.30 3.44 5.08
N ALA A 60 23.49 2.50 4.16
CA ALA A 60 24.83 2.01 3.84
C ALA A 60 25.71 3.06 3.14
N ASN A 61 25.12 4.01 2.40
CA ASN A 61 25.87 5.13 1.82
C ASN A 61 26.37 6.13 2.86
N GLU A 62 25.70 6.24 4.01
CA GLU A 62 26.16 7.04 5.16
C GLU A 62 27.28 6.34 5.93
N PHE A 63 27.27 5.00 5.93
CA PHE A 63 28.28 4.18 6.61
C PHE A 63 29.55 3.97 5.77
N TYR A 64 29.39 3.53 4.51
CA TYR A 64 30.49 3.07 3.65
C TYR A 64 31.00 4.17 2.68
N GLY A 65 30.18 5.18 2.37
CA GLY A 65 30.54 6.29 1.48
C GLY A 65 29.55 6.50 0.32
N ARG A 66 29.54 7.73 -0.21
CA ARG A 66 28.42 8.30 -0.98
C ARG A 66 28.00 7.57 -2.25
N ASN A 67 28.76 6.60 -2.79
CA ASN A 67 28.47 5.95 -4.08
C ASN A 67 28.04 4.48 -3.99
N TRP A 68 27.84 3.93 -2.78
CA TRP A 68 27.51 2.51 -2.61
C TRP A 68 26.36 2.32 -1.62
N GLY A 69 25.43 1.40 -1.93
CA GLY A 69 24.41 0.95 -0.98
C GLY A 69 23.29 1.96 -0.66
N PHE A 70 22.93 2.85 -1.60
CA PHE A 70 21.87 3.85 -1.40
C PHE A 70 20.50 3.28 -1.00
N GLN A 71 20.24 2.03 -1.37
CA GLN A 71 18.99 1.31 -1.11
C GLN A 71 19.11 0.29 0.03
N LEU A 72 20.28 0.21 0.68
CA LEU A 72 20.50 -0.68 1.82
C LEU A 72 20.42 0.13 3.11
N SER A 73 19.57 -0.29 4.04
CA SER A 73 19.40 0.36 5.33
C SER A 73 19.31 -0.68 6.45
N ARG A 74 19.86 -0.37 7.63
CA ARG A 74 19.59 -1.17 8.83
C ARG A 74 18.25 -0.75 9.43
N LEU A 75 17.43 -1.73 9.77
CA LEU A 75 16.17 -1.49 10.45
C LEU A 75 16.39 -0.95 11.87
N ASP A 76 15.38 -0.26 12.38
CA ASP A 76 15.28 0.21 13.75
C ASP A 76 14.02 -0.41 14.34
N TRP A 77 14.13 -1.03 15.52
CA TRP A 77 13.02 -1.75 16.14
C TRP A 77 11.81 -0.85 16.38
N ASP A 78 12.05 0.41 16.71
CA ASP A 78 11.01 1.32 17.21
C ASP A 78 10.58 2.33 16.13
N LYS A 79 10.93 2.07 14.86
CA LYS A 79 10.50 2.85 13.69
C LYS A 79 9.89 1.93 12.63
N PRO A 80 9.08 2.47 11.71
CA PRO A 80 8.67 1.76 10.50
C PRO A 80 9.88 1.43 9.63
N ALA A 81 9.79 0.34 8.87
CA ALA A 81 10.80 0.02 7.87
C ALA A 81 10.84 1.09 6.75
N PRO A 82 11.99 1.35 6.13
CA PRO A 82 12.04 2.12 4.88
C PRO A 82 11.39 1.31 3.74
N THR A 83 11.17 1.95 2.58
CA THR A 83 10.72 1.25 1.37
C THR A 83 11.56 0.01 1.11
N LEU A 84 10.92 -1.16 1.11
CA LEU A 84 11.58 -2.43 0.81
C LEU A 84 11.95 -2.44 -0.68
N SER A 85 13.23 -2.22 -0.95
CA SER A 85 13.77 -2.10 -2.31
C SER A 85 14.26 -3.46 -2.80
N THR A 86 13.89 -3.81 -4.03
CA THR A 86 14.27 -5.07 -4.68
C THR A 86 15.52 -4.87 -5.52
N GLY A 87 16.50 -5.77 -5.41
CA GLY A 87 17.74 -5.70 -6.17
C GLY A 87 18.87 -6.57 -5.61
N LYS A 88 19.68 -7.14 -6.51
CA LYS A 88 20.87 -7.92 -6.14
C LYS A 88 21.91 -7.03 -5.47
N GLY A 89 22.63 -7.57 -4.49
CA GLY A 89 23.75 -6.87 -3.85
C GLY A 89 23.33 -5.86 -2.79
N ALA A 90 23.55 -4.56 -3.02
CA ALA A 90 23.48 -3.50 -2.01
C ALA A 90 22.11 -2.79 -1.91
N SER A 91 21.03 -3.58 -1.97
CA SER A 91 19.64 -3.13 -1.82
C SER A 91 18.92 -3.98 -0.76
N GLY A 92 17.86 -3.43 -0.16
CA GLY A 92 17.03 -4.13 0.82
C GLY A 92 17.30 -3.65 2.25
N VAL A 93 16.98 -4.49 3.24
CA VAL A 93 17.06 -4.11 4.65
C VAL A 93 17.87 -5.12 5.47
N VAL A 94 18.69 -4.58 6.38
CA VAL A 94 19.50 -5.34 7.35
C VAL A 94 18.72 -5.50 8.65
N HIS A 95 18.78 -6.70 9.23
CA HIS A 95 18.13 -7.02 10.49
C HIS A 95 18.55 -6.03 11.60
N PRO A 96 17.63 -5.55 12.46
CA PRO A 96 17.93 -4.52 13.46
C PRO A 96 18.97 -4.99 14.50
N ALA A 97 19.04 -6.29 14.79
CA ALA A 97 19.96 -6.86 15.78
C ALA A 97 21.07 -7.75 15.18
N GLU A 98 20.89 -8.31 13.99
CA GLU A 98 21.77 -9.35 13.46
C GLU A 98 22.57 -8.85 12.25
N ALA A 99 23.76 -9.41 12.05
CA ALA A 99 24.64 -9.03 10.94
C ALA A 99 24.25 -9.70 9.60
N ARG A 100 22.96 -9.68 9.26
CA ARG A 100 22.39 -10.26 8.04
C ARG A 100 21.30 -9.37 7.44
N LYS A 101 20.93 -9.67 6.19
CA LYS A 101 19.68 -9.15 5.62
C LYS A 101 18.47 -9.82 6.27
N CYS A 102 17.32 -9.15 6.15
CA CYS A 102 16.07 -9.74 6.59
C CYS A 102 15.67 -10.92 5.68
N THR A 103 15.02 -11.93 6.24
CA THR A 103 14.49 -13.09 5.51
C THR A 103 13.21 -12.73 4.74
N PRO A 104 12.81 -13.52 3.73
CA PRO A 104 11.53 -13.32 3.05
C PRO A 104 10.34 -13.28 4.02
N HIS A 105 10.33 -14.13 5.06
CA HIS A 105 9.27 -14.12 6.08
C HIS A 105 9.20 -12.82 6.87
N GLU A 106 10.36 -12.28 7.28
CA GLU A 106 10.44 -10.99 7.96
C GLU A 106 9.96 -9.84 7.06
N LEU A 107 10.35 -9.85 5.78
CA LEU A 107 9.97 -8.84 4.79
C LEU A 107 8.47 -8.88 4.49
N LYS A 108 7.88 -10.08 4.44
CA LYS A 108 6.46 -10.32 4.20
C LYS A 108 5.60 -9.61 5.27
N LEU A 109 5.96 -9.77 6.55
CA LEU A 109 5.29 -9.08 7.65
C LEU A 109 5.49 -7.55 7.58
N LEU A 110 6.69 -7.10 7.20
CA LEU A 110 6.95 -5.66 6.98
C LEU A 110 6.14 -5.06 5.82
N ALA A 111 5.76 -5.88 4.85
CA ALA A 111 4.86 -5.51 3.77
C ALA A 111 3.37 -5.77 4.11
N SER A 112 3.04 -6.08 5.37
CA SER A 112 1.69 -6.32 5.90
C SER A 112 0.96 -7.56 5.37
N PHE A 113 1.68 -8.52 4.80
CA PHE A 113 1.11 -9.84 4.52
C PHE A 113 0.97 -10.66 5.82
N PRO A 114 0.02 -11.59 5.89
CA PRO A 114 -0.06 -12.53 7.00
C PRO A 114 1.08 -13.56 6.91
N SER A 115 1.45 -14.14 8.06
CA SER A 115 2.51 -15.17 8.15
C SER A 115 2.25 -16.38 7.24
N GLY A 116 0.98 -16.78 7.08
CA GLY A 116 0.58 -17.89 6.21
C GLY A 116 0.55 -17.58 4.71
N PHE A 117 0.83 -16.34 4.29
CA PHE A 117 0.87 -16.01 2.86
C PHE A 117 2.07 -16.70 2.19
N ARG A 118 1.81 -17.41 1.10
CA ARG A 118 2.79 -18.26 0.42
C ARG A 118 3.38 -17.56 -0.80
N PHE A 119 4.67 -17.74 -1.05
CA PHE A 119 5.34 -17.24 -2.26
C PHE A 119 5.90 -18.42 -3.05
N ALA A 120 5.66 -18.43 -4.35
CA ALA A 120 6.25 -19.40 -5.28
C ALA A 120 7.63 -18.93 -5.76
N GLY A 121 8.45 -19.88 -6.21
CA GLY A 121 9.83 -19.62 -6.63
C GLY A 121 10.83 -19.66 -5.47
N ASN A 122 12.02 -19.09 -5.68
CA ASN A 122 13.08 -19.06 -4.67
C ASN A 122 12.98 -17.80 -3.78
N SER A 123 13.83 -17.69 -2.75
CA SER A 123 13.83 -16.54 -1.84
C SER A 123 13.99 -15.19 -2.55
N SER A 124 14.79 -15.12 -3.61
CA SER A 124 14.98 -13.87 -4.38
C SER A 124 13.71 -13.49 -5.12
N ASP A 125 12.99 -14.48 -5.68
CA ASP A 125 11.70 -14.22 -6.33
C ASP A 125 10.69 -13.68 -5.31
N ALA A 126 10.63 -14.27 -4.11
CA ALA A 126 9.77 -13.80 -3.03
C ALA A 126 10.11 -12.36 -2.60
N GLU A 127 11.40 -12.07 -2.35
CA GLU A 127 11.90 -10.73 -2.00
C GLU A 127 11.52 -9.68 -3.06
N ASP A 128 11.72 -10.02 -4.34
CA ASP A 128 11.39 -9.14 -5.47
C ASP A 128 9.88 -8.88 -5.55
N ARG A 129 9.02 -9.86 -5.25
CA ARG A 129 7.57 -9.66 -5.24
C ARG A 129 7.10 -8.85 -4.04
N ILE A 130 7.63 -9.13 -2.86
CA ILE A 130 7.32 -8.38 -1.63
C ILE A 130 7.69 -6.90 -1.79
N GLY A 131 8.87 -6.59 -2.35
CA GLY A 131 9.29 -5.20 -2.48
C GLY A 131 8.58 -4.43 -3.61
N ASN A 132 8.03 -5.11 -4.62
CA ASN A 132 7.29 -4.49 -5.73
C ASN A 132 5.78 -4.37 -5.51
N THR A 133 5.21 -5.10 -4.54
CA THR A 133 3.76 -5.12 -4.32
C THR A 133 3.21 -3.83 -3.69
N VAL A 134 1.89 -3.63 -3.83
CA VAL A 134 1.12 -2.73 -2.97
C VAL A 134 0.81 -3.50 -1.67
N PRO A 135 1.21 -2.98 -0.49
CA PRO A 135 0.96 -3.66 0.78
C PRO A 135 -0.53 -3.96 1.03
N PRO A 136 -0.91 -5.17 1.47
CA PRO A 136 -2.30 -5.56 1.69
C PRO A 136 -3.12 -4.59 2.55
N LYS A 137 -2.61 -4.15 3.71
CA LYS A 137 -3.36 -3.21 4.58
C LYS A 137 -3.56 -1.84 3.91
N PHE A 138 -2.63 -1.41 3.07
CA PHE A 138 -2.78 -0.15 2.34
C PHE A 138 -3.86 -0.26 1.26
N ALA A 139 -3.87 -1.36 0.49
CA ALA A 139 -4.95 -1.62 -0.47
C ALA A 139 -6.31 -1.83 0.21
N GLN A 140 -6.34 -2.47 1.39
CA GLN A 140 -7.55 -2.61 2.21
C GLN A 140 -8.13 -1.25 2.58
N ALA A 141 -7.30 -0.29 3.02
CA ALA A 141 -7.77 1.04 3.36
C ALA A 141 -8.39 1.76 2.15
N ILE A 142 -7.76 1.64 0.97
CA ILE A 142 -8.29 2.22 -0.29
C ILE A 142 -9.63 1.57 -0.66
N ALA A 143 -9.71 0.23 -0.66
CA ALA A 143 -10.93 -0.48 -1.01
C ALA A 143 -12.07 -0.26 -0.02
N THR A 144 -11.79 -0.21 1.28
CA THR A 144 -12.78 0.08 2.32
C THR A 144 -13.39 1.47 2.08
N CYS A 145 -12.54 2.45 1.77
CA CYS A 145 -12.97 3.81 1.44
C CYS A 145 -13.88 3.84 0.18
N ILE A 146 -13.50 3.11 -0.87
CA ILE A 146 -14.33 2.96 -2.08
C ILE A 146 -15.66 2.28 -1.75
N ARG A 147 -15.63 1.19 -0.97
CA ARG A 147 -16.81 0.42 -0.57
C ARG A 147 -17.82 1.31 0.15
N GLU A 148 -17.38 1.99 1.19
CA GLU A 148 -18.23 2.79 2.08
C GLU A 148 -18.79 4.04 1.38
N HIS A 149 -17.97 4.72 0.57
CA HIS A 149 -18.33 6.05 0.06
C HIS A 149 -18.78 6.10 -1.39
N ILE A 150 -18.53 5.05 -2.17
CA ILE A 150 -18.85 5.01 -3.60
C ILE A 150 -19.80 3.86 -3.91
N LEU A 151 -19.58 2.67 -3.33
CA LEU A 151 -20.34 1.48 -3.66
C LEU A 151 -21.56 1.23 -2.75
N GLY A 152 -21.72 2.02 -1.69
CA GLY A 152 -22.86 1.97 -0.77
C GLY A 152 -22.75 0.92 0.34
N ASP A 153 -21.54 0.66 0.82
CA ASP A 153 -21.21 -0.28 1.90
C ASP A 153 -21.77 -1.70 1.71
N ARG A 154 -21.49 -2.28 0.54
CA ARG A 154 -21.85 -3.66 0.18
C ARG A 154 -20.64 -4.43 -0.30
N ASP A 155 -20.78 -5.76 -0.35
CA ASP A 155 -19.83 -6.62 -1.06
C ASP A 155 -19.67 -6.14 -2.51
N PHE A 156 -18.43 -6.18 -2.99
CA PHE A 156 -18.06 -5.69 -4.31
C PHE A 156 -17.20 -6.69 -5.05
N THR A 157 -17.18 -6.58 -6.37
CA THR A 157 -16.38 -7.41 -7.26
C THR A 157 -15.16 -6.66 -7.77
N TYR A 158 -14.07 -7.38 -8.00
CA TYR A 158 -12.89 -6.76 -8.61
C TYR A 158 -12.16 -7.67 -9.60
N ILE A 159 -11.50 -7.03 -10.56
CA ILE A 159 -10.48 -7.64 -11.42
C ILE A 159 -9.17 -6.92 -11.15
N SER A 160 -8.07 -7.67 -10.97
CA SER A 160 -6.73 -7.10 -10.72
C SER A 160 -5.81 -7.34 -11.92
N LEU A 161 -5.39 -6.26 -12.56
CA LEU A 161 -4.46 -6.25 -13.68
C LEU A 161 -3.04 -5.99 -13.17
N PHE A 162 -2.03 -6.60 -13.79
CA PHE A 162 -0.66 -6.54 -13.28
C PHE A 162 -0.59 -7.00 -11.81
N ALA A 163 -1.31 -8.10 -11.52
CA ALA A 163 -1.69 -8.48 -10.16
C ALA A 163 -0.49 -8.78 -9.23
N GLY A 164 0.68 -9.08 -9.80
CA GLY A 164 1.87 -9.44 -9.05
C GLY A 164 1.61 -10.64 -8.15
N CYS A 165 2.12 -10.58 -6.92
CA CYS A 165 1.81 -11.61 -5.93
C CYS A 165 0.42 -11.46 -5.30
N GLY A 166 -0.41 -10.49 -5.71
CA GLY A 166 -1.75 -10.29 -5.16
C GLY A 166 -1.82 -9.47 -3.86
N GLY A 167 -0.88 -8.55 -3.63
CA GLY A 167 -0.92 -7.66 -2.46
C GLY A 167 -2.18 -6.79 -2.40
N SER A 168 -2.50 -6.10 -3.51
CA SER A 168 -3.76 -5.33 -3.62
C SER A 168 -4.98 -6.22 -3.44
N SER A 169 -4.98 -7.38 -4.11
CA SER A 169 -6.07 -8.36 -4.06
C SER A 169 -6.32 -8.88 -2.64
N LEU A 170 -5.27 -9.10 -1.84
CA LEU A 170 -5.44 -9.50 -0.44
C LEU A 170 -6.12 -8.41 0.37
N GLY A 171 -5.70 -7.15 0.16
CA GLY A 171 -6.34 -6.00 0.80
C GLY A 171 -7.81 -5.86 0.44
N TYR A 172 -8.15 -6.07 -0.84
CA TYR A 172 -9.54 -6.01 -1.31
C TYR A 172 -10.38 -7.14 -0.73
N LYS A 173 -9.84 -8.35 -0.67
CA LYS A 173 -10.49 -9.49 -0.01
C LYS A 173 -10.77 -9.20 1.46
N TRP A 174 -9.83 -8.58 2.19
CA TRP A 174 -10.05 -8.15 3.57
C TRP A 174 -11.07 -7.01 3.72
N ALA A 175 -11.32 -6.25 2.65
CA ALA A 175 -12.36 -5.22 2.61
C ALA A 175 -13.73 -5.76 2.17
N GLY A 176 -13.91 -7.09 2.02
CA GLY A 176 -15.18 -7.69 1.54
C GLY A 176 -15.28 -7.80 0.02
N GLY A 177 -14.18 -7.64 -0.69
CA GLY A 177 -14.11 -7.78 -2.14
C GLY A 177 -14.05 -9.24 -2.60
N ARG A 178 -14.79 -9.56 -3.66
CA ARG A 178 -14.73 -10.84 -4.37
C ARG A 178 -13.93 -10.71 -5.66
N GLY A 179 -12.77 -11.35 -5.71
CA GLY A 179 -11.92 -11.39 -6.91
C GLY A 179 -12.57 -12.24 -8.01
N LEU A 180 -12.69 -11.68 -9.21
CA LEU A 180 -13.29 -12.36 -10.36
C LEU A 180 -12.26 -12.87 -11.35
N ALA A 181 -11.16 -12.14 -11.51
CA ALA A 181 -10.03 -12.52 -12.35
C ALA A 181 -8.78 -11.74 -11.95
N ALA A 182 -7.62 -12.32 -12.22
CA ALA A 182 -6.34 -11.64 -12.16
C ALA A 182 -5.57 -11.84 -13.46
N VAL A 183 -4.84 -10.81 -13.91
CA VAL A 183 -3.93 -10.90 -15.07
C VAL A 183 -2.50 -10.64 -14.61
N GLU A 184 -1.63 -11.63 -14.78
CA GLU A 184 -0.23 -11.56 -14.37
C GLU A 184 0.63 -12.46 -15.27
N PHE A 185 1.55 -11.87 -16.03
CA PHE A 185 2.34 -12.62 -17.01
C PHE A 185 3.53 -13.37 -16.40
N ASN A 186 4.00 -12.99 -15.21
CA ASN A 186 5.14 -13.66 -14.58
C ASN A 186 4.69 -14.94 -13.87
N ALA A 187 5.16 -16.08 -14.35
CA ALA A 187 4.80 -17.40 -13.83
C ALA A 187 4.90 -17.54 -12.30
N ASN A 188 5.99 -17.08 -11.67
CA ASN A 188 6.13 -17.16 -10.21
C ASN A 188 5.14 -16.24 -9.47
N ALA A 189 4.83 -15.07 -10.03
CA ALA A 189 3.84 -14.16 -9.46
C ALA A 189 2.41 -14.71 -9.62
N ALA A 190 2.08 -15.23 -10.80
CA ALA A 190 0.82 -15.90 -11.09
C ALA A 190 0.62 -17.12 -10.18
N GLU A 191 1.65 -17.95 -10.00
CA GLU A 191 1.59 -19.09 -9.10
C GLU A 191 1.46 -18.66 -7.64
N THR A 192 2.19 -17.63 -7.22
CA THR A 192 2.00 -17.02 -5.90
C THR A 192 0.55 -16.57 -5.71
N TYR A 193 -0.06 -15.95 -6.73
CA TYR A 193 -1.46 -15.56 -6.67
C TYR A 193 -2.37 -16.78 -6.48
N ARG A 194 -2.23 -17.83 -7.31
CA ARG A 194 -3.03 -19.07 -7.21
C ARG A 194 -2.93 -19.73 -5.84
N LEU A 195 -1.74 -19.75 -5.24
CA LEU A 195 -1.53 -20.32 -3.91
C LEU A 195 -2.33 -19.60 -2.81
N ASN A 196 -2.67 -18.33 -2.98
CA ASN A 196 -3.34 -17.53 -1.95
C ASN A 196 -4.80 -17.16 -2.29
N PHE A 197 -5.19 -17.32 -3.56
CA PHE A 197 -6.53 -17.04 -4.08
C PHE A 197 -7.01 -18.19 -4.99
N PRO A 198 -7.14 -19.42 -4.47
CA PRO A 198 -7.49 -20.59 -5.29
C PRO A 198 -8.84 -20.47 -6.01
N GLU A 199 -9.73 -19.62 -5.50
CA GLU A 199 -11.04 -19.32 -6.09
C GLU A 199 -11.01 -18.34 -7.27
N THR A 200 -9.93 -17.59 -7.44
CA THR A 200 -9.83 -16.53 -8.46
C THR A 200 -9.06 -17.04 -9.68
N PRO A 201 -9.68 -17.10 -10.87
CA PRO A 201 -8.98 -17.43 -12.11
C PRO A 201 -7.82 -16.47 -12.39
N VAL A 202 -6.65 -17.01 -12.72
CA VAL A 202 -5.46 -16.24 -13.08
C VAL A 202 -5.13 -16.45 -14.56
N LEU A 203 -5.27 -15.39 -15.35
CA LEU A 203 -4.80 -15.33 -16.73
C LEU A 203 -3.31 -15.03 -16.74
N GLU A 204 -2.50 -16.08 -16.87
CA GLU A 204 -1.03 -15.97 -16.95
C GLU A 204 -0.58 -15.60 -18.36
N ARG A 205 -0.85 -14.34 -18.75
CA ARG A 205 -0.67 -13.84 -20.11
C ARG A 205 -0.20 -12.38 -20.09
N ASP A 206 0.41 -11.97 -21.19
CA ASP A 206 0.63 -10.55 -21.46
C ASP A 206 -0.73 -9.84 -21.59
N ILE A 207 -0.89 -8.76 -20.83
CA ILE A 207 -2.10 -7.92 -20.81
C ILE A 207 -2.49 -7.42 -22.20
N ALA A 208 -1.50 -7.19 -23.08
CA ALA A 208 -1.73 -6.75 -24.45
C ALA A 208 -2.52 -7.76 -25.29
N THR A 209 -2.55 -9.03 -24.86
CA THR A 209 -3.29 -10.11 -25.53
C THR A 209 -4.64 -10.42 -24.89
N VAL A 210 -4.96 -9.81 -23.75
CA VAL A 210 -6.22 -10.00 -23.02
C VAL A 210 -7.20 -8.90 -23.42
N THR A 211 -8.42 -9.29 -23.80
CA THR A 211 -9.46 -8.34 -24.20
C THR A 211 -10.53 -8.16 -23.13
N ALA A 212 -11.31 -7.08 -23.23
CA ALA A 212 -12.41 -6.85 -22.31
C ALA A 212 -13.49 -7.92 -22.49
N GLU A 213 -13.76 -8.34 -23.72
CA GLU A 213 -14.72 -9.39 -24.06
C GLU A 213 -14.34 -10.74 -23.44
N GLU A 214 -13.05 -11.09 -23.46
CA GLU A 214 -12.53 -12.30 -22.80
C GLU A 214 -12.78 -12.25 -21.29
N LEU A 215 -12.49 -11.11 -20.64
CA LEU A 215 -12.71 -10.94 -19.21
C LEU A 215 -14.20 -10.95 -18.84
N LEU A 216 -15.06 -10.32 -19.65
CA LEU A 216 -16.52 -10.36 -19.46
C LEU A 216 -17.06 -11.78 -19.59
N ALA A 217 -16.61 -12.53 -20.60
CA ALA A 217 -16.99 -13.93 -20.80
C ALA A 217 -16.52 -14.83 -19.65
N LEU A 218 -15.27 -14.65 -19.19
CA LEU A 218 -14.71 -15.40 -18.06
C LEU A 218 -15.46 -15.15 -16.75
N THR A 219 -15.88 -13.91 -16.52
CA THR A 219 -16.51 -13.49 -15.26
C THR A 219 -18.03 -13.56 -15.26
N GLY A 220 -18.65 -13.71 -16.45
CA GLY A 220 -20.10 -13.65 -16.64
C GLY A 220 -20.70 -12.25 -16.50
N LEU A 221 -19.87 -11.21 -16.43
CA LEU A 221 -20.31 -9.82 -16.29
C LEU A 221 -20.74 -9.23 -17.64
N GLN A 222 -21.61 -8.22 -17.60
CA GLN A 222 -21.82 -7.29 -18.71
C GLN A 222 -20.92 -6.07 -18.57
N VAL A 223 -20.72 -5.34 -19.68
CA VAL A 223 -20.03 -4.04 -19.67
C VAL A 223 -20.73 -3.14 -18.65
N GLY A 224 -19.96 -2.53 -17.76
CA GLY A 224 -20.50 -1.66 -16.72
C GLY A 224 -20.81 -2.33 -15.38
N ASP A 225 -20.81 -3.66 -15.29
CA ASP A 225 -21.18 -4.35 -14.06
C ASP A 225 -20.06 -4.39 -13.01
N LEU A 226 -18.80 -4.45 -13.46
CA LEU A 226 -17.63 -4.60 -12.59
C LEU A 226 -17.53 -3.44 -11.59
N ASP A 227 -17.41 -3.73 -10.30
CA ASP A 227 -17.33 -2.66 -9.29
C ASP A 227 -15.94 -1.98 -9.29
N ILE A 228 -14.86 -2.75 -9.20
CA ILE A 228 -13.49 -2.21 -9.17
C ILE A 228 -12.59 -2.88 -10.23
N LEU A 229 -11.96 -2.08 -11.09
CA LEU A 229 -10.80 -2.50 -11.86
C LEU A 229 -9.52 -1.95 -11.22
N ASP A 230 -8.63 -2.83 -10.79
CA ASP A 230 -7.38 -2.47 -10.14
C ASP A 230 -6.19 -2.76 -11.04
N GLY A 231 -5.16 -1.92 -10.97
CA GLY A 231 -3.89 -2.27 -11.58
C GLY A 231 -2.71 -1.34 -11.31
N SER A 232 -1.53 -1.92 -11.35
CA SER A 232 -0.25 -1.25 -11.13
C SER A 232 0.66 -1.35 -12.38
N PRO A 233 0.33 -0.68 -13.49
CA PRO A 233 1.15 -0.76 -14.70
C PRO A 233 2.58 -0.25 -14.42
N PRO A 234 3.62 -0.96 -14.89
CA PRO A 234 5.00 -0.65 -14.52
C PRO A 234 5.46 0.72 -15.07
N CYS A 235 6.18 1.49 -14.25
CA CYS A 235 6.60 2.85 -14.57
C CYS A 235 7.86 2.95 -15.45
N GLN A 236 8.53 1.83 -15.76
CA GLN A 236 9.89 1.80 -16.30
C GLN A 236 10.01 2.50 -17.68
N GLY A 237 8.92 2.57 -18.44
CA GLY A 237 8.89 3.28 -19.72
C GLY A 237 8.96 4.80 -19.60
N PHE A 238 8.58 5.37 -18.46
CA PHE A 238 8.47 6.81 -18.30
C PHE A 238 9.80 7.48 -17.92
N SER A 239 10.79 6.72 -17.40
CA SER A 239 12.02 7.29 -16.81
C SER A 239 13.16 7.55 -17.80
N THR A 240 13.00 7.22 -19.10
CA THR A 240 14.06 7.36 -20.11
C THR A 240 13.67 8.17 -21.35
N ALA A 241 12.51 8.83 -21.36
CA ALA A 241 12.08 9.60 -22.53
C ALA A 241 12.51 11.07 -22.45
N GLY A 242 13.47 11.42 -23.31
CA GLY A 242 13.65 12.79 -23.77
C GLY A 242 12.41 13.32 -24.51
N LYS A 243 12.53 14.56 -24.99
CA LYS A 243 11.46 15.35 -25.64
C LYS A 243 10.48 14.51 -26.50
N ARG A 244 9.20 14.58 -26.15
CA ARG A 244 8.02 14.36 -27.03
C ARG A 244 8.07 13.13 -27.94
N GLN A 245 7.96 11.93 -27.39
CA GLN A 245 7.43 10.78 -28.14
C GLN A 245 6.42 10.02 -27.28
N LEU A 246 5.14 10.31 -27.52
CA LEU A 246 4.01 9.61 -26.91
C LEU A 246 3.85 8.19 -27.49
N ASP A 247 4.40 7.94 -28.68
CA ASP A 247 4.37 6.65 -29.40
C ASP A 247 5.54 5.74 -29.06
N ASP A 248 6.15 5.98 -27.90
CA ASP A 248 7.16 5.09 -27.37
C ASP A 248 6.51 3.75 -26.98
N PRO A 249 6.96 2.61 -27.54
CA PRO A 249 6.45 1.28 -27.19
C PRO A 249 6.62 0.92 -25.70
N ARG A 250 7.29 1.77 -24.91
CA ARG A 250 7.40 1.65 -23.46
C ARG A 250 6.23 2.27 -22.67
N ASN A 251 5.37 3.08 -23.28
CA ASN A 251 4.11 3.57 -22.69
C ASN A 251 2.92 2.62 -22.95
N THR A 252 3.17 1.50 -23.63
CA THR A 252 2.14 0.56 -24.11
C THR A 252 1.32 -0.02 -22.96
N LEU A 253 1.95 -0.43 -21.84
CA LEU A 253 1.22 -1.10 -20.75
C LEU A 253 0.21 -0.18 -20.04
N PHE A 254 0.48 1.13 -19.96
CA PHE A 254 -0.52 2.09 -19.47
C PHE A 254 -1.68 2.23 -20.46
N ARG A 255 -1.41 2.22 -21.78
CA ARG A 255 -2.47 2.23 -22.81
C ARG A 255 -3.31 0.95 -22.74
N GLU A 256 -2.71 -0.21 -22.48
CA GLU A 256 -3.44 -1.48 -22.28
C GLU A 256 -4.35 -1.43 -21.05
N TYR A 257 -3.89 -0.81 -19.95
CA TYR A 257 -4.74 -0.55 -18.79
C TYR A 257 -5.94 0.32 -19.16
N VAL A 258 -5.70 1.44 -19.87
CA VAL A 258 -6.77 2.35 -20.32
C VAL A 258 -7.75 1.65 -21.27
N ARG A 259 -7.25 0.85 -22.22
CA ARG A 259 -8.08 0.04 -23.14
C ARG A 259 -9.06 -0.85 -22.37
N LEU A 260 -8.60 -1.49 -21.30
CA LEU A 260 -9.46 -2.33 -20.47
C LEU A 260 -10.42 -1.52 -19.59
N VAL A 261 -10.03 -0.33 -19.11
CA VAL A 261 -10.97 0.60 -18.46
C VAL A 261 -12.11 0.98 -19.42
N GLU A 262 -11.79 1.31 -20.67
CA GLU A 262 -12.77 1.71 -21.69
C GLU A 262 -13.68 0.55 -22.11
N GLY A 263 -13.13 -0.67 -22.24
CA GLY A 263 -13.89 -1.85 -22.65
C GLY A 263 -14.74 -2.46 -21.53
N LEU A 264 -14.26 -2.49 -20.29
CA LEU A 264 -15.02 -3.03 -19.15
C LEU A 264 -15.99 -2.02 -18.53
N GLN A 265 -15.66 -0.73 -18.65
CA GLN A 265 -16.36 0.38 -18.00
C GLN A 265 -16.67 0.14 -16.52
N PRO A 266 -15.69 -0.20 -15.66
CA PRO A 266 -15.96 -0.48 -14.24
C PRO A 266 -16.62 0.70 -13.51
N ARG A 267 -17.32 0.47 -12.40
CA ARG A 267 -17.87 1.57 -11.57
C ARG A 267 -16.75 2.47 -11.04
N VAL A 268 -15.64 1.84 -10.63
CA VAL A 268 -14.43 2.49 -10.15
C VAL A 268 -13.21 1.82 -10.77
N PHE A 269 -12.21 2.61 -11.15
CA PHE A 269 -10.88 2.08 -11.40
C PHE A 269 -9.88 2.65 -10.39
N VAL A 270 -8.89 1.83 -10.02
CA VAL A 270 -7.79 2.19 -9.13
C VAL A 270 -6.48 1.89 -9.85
N MET A 271 -5.67 2.92 -10.05
CA MET A 271 -4.32 2.76 -10.59
C MET A 271 -3.29 3.20 -9.57
N GLU A 272 -2.27 2.38 -9.32
CA GLU A 272 -1.16 2.71 -8.43
C GLU A 272 0.14 2.91 -9.21
N ASN A 273 0.98 3.84 -8.73
CA ASN A 273 2.33 4.01 -9.26
C ASN A 273 3.30 4.68 -8.27
N VAL A 274 4.60 4.66 -8.60
CA VAL A 274 5.69 5.17 -7.76
C VAL A 274 5.67 6.71 -7.60
N SER A 275 6.07 7.18 -6.43
CA SER A 275 6.13 8.63 -6.11
C SER A 275 7.19 9.42 -6.89
N GLY A 276 8.12 8.75 -7.57
CA GLY A 276 9.15 9.41 -8.40
C GLY A 276 8.58 10.27 -9.54
N MET A 277 7.31 10.08 -9.90
CA MET A 277 6.65 10.77 -10.99
C MET A 277 6.31 12.25 -10.71
N VAL A 278 6.29 12.70 -9.45
CA VAL A 278 5.94 14.10 -9.10
C VAL A 278 7.14 15.07 -9.07
N LYS A 279 8.36 14.60 -9.37
CA LYS A 279 9.60 15.41 -9.32
C LYS A 279 10.25 15.57 -10.71
N GLY A 280 10.66 16.80 -11.04
CA GLY A 280 11.47 17.10 -12.25
C GLY A 280 10.76 16.88 -13.58
N LYS A 281 11.48 16.32 -14.58
CA LYS A 281 11.00 16.08 -15.96
C LYS A 281 9.79 15.13 -16.04
N MET A 282 9.49 14.40 -14.97
CA MET A 282 8.37 13.46 -14.87
C MET A 282 7.00 14.14 -14.64
N ARG A 283 6.95 15.45 -14.36
CA ARG A 283 5.68 16.20 -14.24
C ARG A 283 4.83 16.15 -15.51
N LEU A 284 5.47 16.11 -16.68
CA LEU A 284 4.79 15.97 -17.96
C LEU A 284 4.12 14.60 -18.08
N VAL A 285 4.79 13.54 -17.63
CA VAL A 285 4.24 12.18 -17.59
C VAL A 285 3.01 12.13 -16.69
N PHE A 286 3.08 12.71 -15.50
CA PHE A 286 1.93 12.80 -14.60
C PHE A 286 0.74 13.51 -15.27
N LYS A 287 0.99 14.64 -15.93
CA LYS A 287 -0.05 15.40 -16.65
C LYS A 287 -0.68 14.56 -17.76
N THR A 288 0.13 13.89 -18.57
CA THR A 288 -0.34 13.01 -19.64
C THR A 288 -1.20 11.88 -19.10
N ILE A 289 -0.76 11.18 -18.05
CA ILE A 289 -1.55 10.12 -17.42
C ILE A 289 -2.89 10.65 -16.92
N MET A 290 -2.89 11.80 -16.25
CA MET A 290 -4.13 12.43 -15.77
C MET A 290 -5.06 12.81 -16.93
N GLU A 291 -4.54 13.37 -18.02
CA GLU A 291 -5.31 13.72 -19.21
C GLU A 291 -5.89 12.49 -19.90
N THR A 292 -5.09 11.44 -20.10
CA THR A 292 -5.54 10.18 -20.70
C THR A 292 -6.60 9.49 -19.85
N LEU A 293 -6.40 9.39 -18.54
CA LEU A 293 -7.40 8.79 -17.64
C LEU A 293 -8.70 9.61 -17.65
N LYS A 294 -8.65 10.94 -17.69
CA LYS A 294 -9.86 11.76 -17.81
C LYS A 294 -10.56 11.62 -19.16
N ALA A 295 -9.81 11.38 -20.23
CA ALA A 295 -10.36 11.19 -21.57
C ALA A 295 -11.27 9.95 -21.68
N THR A 296 -11.14 8.98 -20.77
CA THR A 296 -12.05 7.83 -20.65
C THR A 296 -13.47 8.20 -20.20
N GLY A 297 -13.73 9.47 -19.85
CA GLY A 297 -15.03 9.95 -19.36
C GLY A 297 -15.22 9.82 -17.85
N TYR A 298 -14.22 9.32 -17.12
CA TYR A 298 -14.28 9.17 -15.68
C TYR A 298 -13.95 10.46 -14.92
N THR A 299 -14.49 10.51 -13.73
CA THR A 299 -14.22 11.53 -12.71
C THR A 299 -12.95 11.11 -11.95
N VAL A 300 -11.78 11.59 -12.38
CA VAL A 300 -10.45 11.10 -11.92
C VAL A 300 -9.75 12.05 -10.95
N ARG A 301 -9.23 11.51 -9.85
CA ARG A 301 -8.23 12.18 -8.99
C ARG A 301 -7.05 11.32 -8.63
N CYS A 302 -5.99 11.98 -8.18
CA CYS A 302 -4.75 11.36 -7.75
C CYS A 302 -4.26 11.98 -6.46
N GLN A 303 -3.74 11.16 -5.53
CA GLN A 303 -3.10 11.61 -4.31
C GLN A 303 -1.81 10.83 -4.04
N LEU A 304 -0.81 11.53 -3.49
CA LEU A 304 0.37 10.91 -2.91
C LEU A 304 0.05 10.47 -1.49
N LEU A 305 0.10 9.17 -1.24
CA LEU A 305 -0.19 8.56 0.07
C LEU A 305 1.05 7.80 0.55
N ASN A 306 1.25 7.76 1.87
CA ASN A 306 2.28 6.93 2.48
C ASN A 306 1.63 5.77 3.24
N ALA A 307 1.97 4.54 2.84
CA ALA A 307 1.43 3.30 3.41
C ALA A 307 1.58 3.19 4.93
N MET A 308 2.59 3.85 5.52
CA MET A 308 2.84 3.81 6.96
C MET A 308 1.69 4.32 7.82
N TYR A 309 0.81 5.15 7.24
CA TYR A 309 -0.37 5.67 7.91
C TYR A 309 -1.61 4.79 7.77
N TYR A 310 -1.48 3.60 7.15
CA TYR A 310 -2.59 2.68 6.87
C TYR A 310 -2.28 1.28 7.42
N GLY A 311 -1.70 1.22 8.62
CA GLY A 311 -1.39 -0.03 9.31
C GLY A 311 -0.23 -0.84 8.73
N VAL A 312 0.49 -0.31 7.72
CA VAL A 312 1.68 -0.96 7.15
C VAL A 312 2.91 -0.52 7.95
N PRO A 313 3.74 -1.44 8.45
CA PRO A 313 4.97 -1.12 9.19
C PRO A 313 6.13 -0.70 8.26
N GLN A 314 5.82 0.09 7.23
CA GLN A 314 6.74 0.51 6.17
C GLN A 314 6.37 1.90 5.67
N SER A 315 7.35 2.81 5.65
CA SER A 315 7.23 4.08 4.93
C SER A 315 7.37 3.82 3.43
N ARG A 316 6.25 3.86 2.71
CA ARG A 316 6.17 3.62 1.26
C ARG A 316 5.20 4.61 0.64
N GLU A 317 5.73 5.61 -0.03
CA GLU A 317 4.94 6.60 -0.75
C GLU A 317 4.53 6.10 -2.14
N ARG A 318 3.26 6.27 -2.49
CA ARG A 318 2.68 5.92 -3.79
C ARG A 318 1.65 6.95 -4.26
N LEU A 319 1.62 7.15 -5.57
CA LEU A 319 0.55 7.88 -6.23
C LEU A 319 -0.58 6.91 -6.50
N ILE A 320 -1.76 7.24 -6.01
CA ILE A 320 -2.98 6.46 -6.21
C ILE A 320 -3.93 7.30 -7.05
N TRP A 321 -4.34 6.79 -8.21
CA TRP A 321 -5.40 7.37 -9.02
C TRP A 321 -6.69 6.59 -8.80
N ILE A 322 -7.77 7.32 -8.57
CA ILE A 322 -9.12 6.76 -8.48
C ILE A 322 -9.96 7.47 -9.53
N GLY A 323 -10.58 6.69 -10.41
CA GLY A 323 -11.57 7.16 -11.36
C GLY A 323 -12.94 6.59 -11.02
N VAL A 324 -13.95 7.45 -10.92
CA VAL A 324 -15.34 7.04 -10.68
C VAL A 324 -16.18 7.31 -11.93
N ARG A 325 -16.98 6.34 -12.33
CA ARG A 325 -17.87 6.48 -13.48
C ARG A 325 -18.98 7.50 -13.17
N PRO A 326 -19.30 8.44 -14.07
CA PRO A 326 -20.17 9.58 -13.74
C PRO A 326 -21.59 9.23 -13.26
N ASP A 327 -22.15 8.12 -13.74
CA ASP A 327 -23.49 7.60 -13.40
C ASP A 327 -23.57 6.98 -12.01
N ILE A 328 -22.44 6.53 -11.46
CA ILE A 328 -22.38 6.01 -10.09
C ILE A 328 -22.53 7.18 -9.12
N GLY A 329 -21.86 8.30 -9.42
CA GLY A 329 -21.85 9.50 -8.59
C GLY A 329 -21.37 9.24 -7.15
N PRO A 330 -20.98 10.26 -6.38
CA PRO A 330 -20.83 10.08 -4.95
C PRO A 330 -22.25 9.99 -4.34
N HIS A 331 -22.59 8.84 -3.76
CA HIS A 331 -23.77 8.74 -2.92
C HIS A 331 -23.53 9.55 -1.64
N ALA A 332 -24.00 10.80 -1.65
CA ALA A 332 -23.98 11.77 -0.56
C ALA A 332 -22.60 12.31 -0.14
N GLY A 333 -22.57 13.63 0.08
CA GLY A 333 -21.37 14.38 0.40
C GLY A 333 -20.75 14.03 1.74
N PHE A 334 -19.42 14.13 1.78
CA PHE A 334 -18.67 14.23 3.02
C PHE A 334 -18.23 15.68 3.22
N PRO A 335 -18.21 16.17 4.48
CA PRO A 335 -17.64 17.47 4.79
C PRO A 335 -16.16 17.50 4.36
N PRO A 336 -15.62 18.68 3.99
CA PRO A 336 -14.19 18.83 3.80
C PRO A 336 -13.45 18.36 5.06
N PRO A 337 -12.20 17.88 4.96
CA PRO A 337 -11.42 17.50 6.13
C PRO A 337 -11.32 18.69 7.09
N GLU A 338 -12.13 18.67 8.15
CA GLU A 338 -12.01 19.60 9.26
C GLU A 338 -10.99 19.03 10.24
N GLY A 339 -9.77 19.57 10.15
CA GLY A 339 -8.72 19.31 11.12
C GLY A 339 -7.36 19.69 10.59
N LYS A 340 -6.66 20.56 11.32
CA LYS A 340 -5.19 20.57 11.25
C LYS A 340 -4.70 19.17 11.65
N PRO A 341 -3.61 18.65 11.05
CA PRO A 341 -3.00 17.41 11.54
C PRO A 341 -2.78 17.53 13.04
N LYS A 342 -3.45 16.68 13.82
CA LYS A 342 -3.25 16.67 15.27
C LYS A 342 -1.79 16.29 15.51
N THR A 343 -1.07 17.17 16.18
CA THR A 343 0.25 16.84 16.71
C THR A 343 0.12 15.68 17.69
N VAL A 344 1.22 14.96 17.95
CA VAL A 344 1.24 13.90 18.97
C VAL A 344 0.73 14.43 20.32
N GLY A 345 1.01 15.69 20.65
CA GLY A 345 0.46 16.36 21.85
C GLY A 345 -1.06 16.47 21.84
N GLU A 346 -1.66 16.90 20.73
CA GLU A 346 -3.12 17.05 20.60
C GLU A 346 -3.88 15.70 20.54
N ALA A 347 -3.19 14.62 20.17
CA ALA A 347 -3.74 13.26 20.23
C ALA A 347 -3.71 12.68 21.66
N VAL A 348 -2.68 13.00 22.44
CA VAL A 348 -2.52 12.56 23.84
C VAL A 348 -3.44 13.36 24.77
N ASP A 349 -3.61 14.66 24.55
CA ASP A 349 -4.56 15.49 25.32
C ASP A 349 -6.03 15.16 25.00
N GLY A 350 -6.31 14.57 23.84
CA GLY A 350 -7.64 14.19 23.39
C GLY A 350 -8.23 12.96 24.12
N ASP A 351 -7.40 12.18 24.80
CA ASP A 351 -7.77 10.94 25.50
C ASP A 351 -7.91 11.12 27.03
N ALA A 352 -7.71 12.36 27.54
CA ALA A 352 -7.86 12.70 28.96
C ALA A 352 -9.33 12.81 29.44
N ARG A 353 -10.27 12.09 28.81
CA ARG A 353 -11.68 12.03 29.23
C ARG A 353 -12.18 10.63 29.58
N HIS A 354 -11.28 9.77 30.04
CA HIS A 354 -11.61 8.60 30.85
C HIS A 354 -10.89 8.63 32.22
N GLU A 355 -11.15 9.66 33.02
CA GLU A 355 -10.97 9.59 34.48
C GLU A 355 -12.34 9.54 35.17
N THR A 356 -12.97 8.37 35.15
CA THR A 356 -14.16 8.07 35.96
C THR A 356 -13.85 7.26 37.22
N HIS A 357 -12.59 7.22 37.68
CA HIS A 357 -12.24 6.43 38.87
C HIS A 357 -11.24 7.06 39.86
N LEU A 358 -10.92 8.36 39.76
CA LEU A 358 -10.02 9.03 40.73
C LEU A 358 -10.61 10.25 41.46
N THR A 359 -11.88 10.58 41.25
CA THR A 359 -12.55 11.69 41.95
C THR A 359 -13.04 11.34 43.37
N GLY A 360 -13.23 10.06 43.69
CA GLY A 360 -13.68 9.64 45.02
C GLY A 360 -12.63 9.81 46.13
N MET A 361 -11.38 9.39 45.88
CA MET A 361 -10.32 9.45 46.88
C MET A 361 -9.77 10.86 47.09
N ALA A 362 -9.65 11.66 46.02
CA ALA A 362 -9.21 13.05 46.13
C ALA A 362 -10.23 13.92 46.90
N TRP A 363 -11.53 13.68 46.72
CA TRP A 363 -12.58 14.35 47.49
C TRP A 363 -12.56 13.94 48.97
N LEU A 364 -12.46 12.64 49.27
CA LEU A 364 -12.38 12.13 50.65
C LEU A 364 -11.15 12.65 51.42
N MET A 365 -9.99 12.70 50.75
CA MET A 365 -8.75 13.23 51.35
C MET A 365 -8.86 14.75 51.62
N ARG A 366 -9.50 15.51 50.72
CA ARG A 366 -9.71 16.94 50.89
C ARG A 366 -10.69 17.26 52.02
N GLN A 367 -11.77 16.49 52.16
CA GLN A 367 -12.75 16.66 53.25
C GLN A 367 -12.17 16.30 54.63
N ARG A 368 -11.22 15.34 54.72
CA ARG A 368 -10.47 15.03 55.94
C ARG A 368 -9.46 16.14 56.29
N ALA A 369 -8.77 16.70 55.31
CA ALA A 369 -7.83 17.80 55.53
C ALA A 369 -8.52 19.12 55.94
N GLU A 370 -9.76 19.33 55.50
CA GLU A 370 -10.59 20.48 55.84
C GLU A 370 -11.43 20.29 57.12
N GLY A 371 -11.28 19.16 57.82
CA GLY A 371 -11.95 18.88 59.11
C GLY A 371 -13.47 18.68 59.01
N ARG A 372 -14.01 18.43 57.81
CA ARG A 372 -15.46 18.34 57.54
C ARG A 372 -16.05 16.94 57.70
N LEU A 373 -15.19 15.92 57.83
CA LEU A 373 -15.58 14.54 58.14
C LEU A 373 -14.96 14.14 59.48
N GLY A 374 -15.80 13.92 60.49
CA GLY A 374 -15.38 13.45 61.81
C GLY A 374 -14.83 12.02 61.76
N SER A 375 -13.92 11.71 62.69
CA SER A 375 -13.38 10.36 62.87
C SER A 375 -14.50 9.40 63.30
N ALA A 376 -14.89 8.48 62.42
CA ALA A 376 -15.54 7.26 62.86
C ALA A 376 -14.46 6.34 63.45
N VAL A 377 -14.78 5.81 64.64
CA VAL A 377 -14.00 4.90 65.49
C VAL A 377 -13.51 3.67 64.73
#